data_AF-A0A1R0Y9K0-F1
#
_entry.id   AF-A0A1R0Y9K0-F1
#
_cell.length_a   1.000
_cell.length_b   1.000
_cell.length_c   1.000
_cell.angle_alpha   90.00
_cell.angle_beta   90.00
_cell.angle_gamma   90.00
#
_symmetry.space_group_name_H-M   'P 1'
#
loop_
_entity.id
_entity.type
_entity.pdbx_description
1 polymer ?
#
loop_
_entity_poly.entity_id
_entity_poly.type
_entity_poly.pdbx_seq_one_letter_code
_entity_poly.pdbx_strand_id
1 'polypeptide(L)'
;MGSKNSYRSFTEGKFRYEMLQIVEKKLVDLKQKYKYTFWNITDEWREKGNETWELVYVMKTDNPAVDLIIFTSIYEKTRESRDKNEDRVRLVMRWKIQKKYMFGHLKRHNRTENLFKNLGNSIVEAQRRAISRLDYCQFEDDVQKLERVSLETDI
;
A
#
# COMPACT_ATOMS: atom_id res chain seq x y z
N MET A 1 23.54 18.28 22.45
CA MET A 1 22.36 17.48 22.88
C MET A 1 21.93 16.60 21.72
N GLY A 2 22.34 15.33 21.72
CA GLY A 2 21.93 14.38 20.67
C GLY A 2 20.52 13.87 20.96
N SER A 3 19.56 14.14 20.08
CA SER A 3 18.26 13.48 20.16
C SER A 3 18.46 11.99 19.89
N LYS A 4 18.36 11.18 20.95
CA LYS A 4 18.21 9.74 20.81
C LYS A 4 16.81 9.46 20.26
N ASN A 5 16.64 9.59 18.94
CA ASN A 5 15.52 9.03 18.23
C ASN A 5 15.67 7.50 18.20
N SER A 6 15.45 6.89 19.36
CA SER A 6 15.30 5.44 19.54
C SER A 6 13.94 5.03 18.96
N TYR A 7 13.79 5.09 17.64
CA TYR A 7 12.67 4.41 17.00
C TYR A 7 12.86 2.90 17.24
N ARG A 8 12.02 2.36 18.14
CA ARG A 8 11.81 0.92 18.34
C ARG A 8 11.63 0.23 16.98
N SER A 9 12.12 -1.01 16.87
CA SER A 9 11.98 -1.87 15.70
C SER A 9 10.56 -1.80 15.13
N PHE A 10 10.45 -1.69 13.81
CA PHE A 10 9.15 -1.74 13.12
C PHE A 10 8.84 -3.19 12.85
N THR A 11 7.94 -3.70 13.66
CA THR A 11 7.51 -5.09 13.63
C THR A 11 6.22 -5.21 12.84
N GLU A 12 5.97 -6.43 12.35
CA GLU A 12 4.67 -6.78 11.75
C GLU A 12 3.50 -6.39 12.66
N GLY A 13 3.60 -6.69 13.96
CA GLY A 13 2.55 -6.39 14.92
C GLY A 13 2.22 -4.90 14.99
N LYS A 14 3.24 -4.04 15.03
CA LYS A 14 3.04 -2.58 15.02
C LYS A 14 2.42 -2.12 13.71
N PHE A 15 2.90 -2.61 12.57
CA PHE A 15 2.34 -2.26 11.27
C PHE A 15 0.85 -2.63 11.17
N ARG A 16 0.49 -3.86 11.57
CA ARG A 16 -0.90 -4.32 11.56
C ARG A 16 -1.78 -3.47 12.47
N TYR A 17 -1.31 -3.13 13.68
CA TYR A 17 -2.04 -2.27 14.59
C TYR A 17 -2.33 -0.89 13.98
N GLU A 18 -1.32 -0.26 13.40
CA GLU A 18 -1.47 1.07 12.78
C GLU A 18 -2.36 1.04 11.55
N MET A 19 -2.29 -0.03 10.74
CA MET A 19 -3.20 -0.25 9.61
C MET A 19 -4.66 -0.41 10.06
N LEU A 20 -4.91 -1.15 11.13
CA LEU A 20 -6.24 -1.27 11.74
C LEU A 20 -6.74 0.12 12.20
N GLN A 21 -5.87 0.91 12.83
CA GLN A 21 -6.23 2.27 13.26
C GLN A 21 -6.56 3.19 12.08
N ILE A 22 -5.82 3.11 10.97
CA ILE A 22 -6.13 3.85 9.74
C ILE A 22 -7.52 3.46 9.22
N VAL A 23 -7.77 2.16 9.15
CA VAL A 23 -9.03 1.59 8.69
C VAL A 23 -10.20 2.09 9.55
N GLU A 24 -10.10 1.94 10.87
CA GLU A 24 -11.16 2.30 11.81
C GLU A 24 -11.40 3.82 11.87
N LYS A 25 -10.34 4.63 11.79
CA LYS A 25 -10.47 6.09 11.99
C LYS A 25 -10.77 6.86 10.71
N LYS A 26 -10.24 6.42 9.57
CA LYS A 26 -10.31 7.19 8.32
C LYS A 26 -11.25 6.60 7.29
N LEU A 27 -11.51 5.29 7.35
CA LEU A 27 -12.34 4.65 6.35
C LEU A 27 -13.78 4.43 6.83
N VAL A 28 -14.07 4.42 8.13
CA VAL A 28 -15.45 4.28 8.65
C VAL A 28 -16.43 5.30 8.06
N ASP A 29 -15.99 6.53 7.81
CA ASP A 29 -16.81 7.58 7.19
C ASP A 29 -17.21 7.28 5.73
N LEU A 30 -16.50 6.38 5.05
CA LEU A 30 -16.79 6.00 3.67
C LEU A 30 -17.95 5.00 3.54
N LYS A 31 -18.55 4.52 4.66
CA LYS A 31 -19.72 3.61 4.68
C LYS A 31 -19.60 2.41 3.71
N GLN A 32 -18.41 1.84 3.56
CA GLN A 32 -18.11 0.83 2.55
C GLN A 32 -18.71 -0.55 2.88
N LYS A 33 -19.12 -1.28 1.84
CA LYS A 33 -19.81 -2.59 1.94
C LYS A 33 -18.81 -3.73 2.19
N TYR A 34 -17.60 -3.62 1.63
CA TYR A 34 -16.52 -4.55 1.90
C TYR A 34 -15.79 -4.11 3.16
N LYS A 35 -16.28 -4.60 4.30
CA LYS A 35 -15.70 -4.45 5.63
C LYS A 35 -14.17 -4.51 5.51
N TYR A 36 -13.52 -3.38 5.77
CA TYR A 36 -12.12 -3.02 5.53
C TYR A 36 -11.10 -4.05 6.04
N THR A 37 -11.09 -5.20 5.39
CA THR A 37 -10.26 -6.34 5.73
C THR A 37 -9.01 -6.22 4.89
N PHE A 38 -7.87 -6.20 5.57
CA PHE A 38 -6.59 -6.39 4.95
C PHE A 38 -5.99 -7.68 5.51
N TRP A 39 -5.33 -8.44 4.65
CA TRP A 39 -4.72 -9.71 5.03
C TRP A 39 -3.38 -9.88 4.32
N ASN A 40 -2.52 -10.69 4.92
CA ASN A 40 -1.22 -11.01 4.38
C ASN A 40 -1.42 -11.93 3.16
N ILE A 41 -0.79 -11.58 2.04
CA ILE A 41 -0.79 -12.39 0.80
C ILE A 41 0.63 -12.73 0.33
N THR A 42 1.62 -12.72 1.24
CA THR A 42 3.04 -12.83 0.89
C THR A 42 3.32 -14.15 0.16
N ASP A 43 2.73 -15.24 0.63
CA ASP A 43 2.94 -16.56 0.05
C ASP A 43 2.22 -16.68 -1.31
N GLU A 44 0.97 -16.26 -1.41
CA GLU A 44 0.22 -16.25 -2.67
C GLU A 44 0.83 -15.31 -3.72
N TRP A 45 1.52 -14.26 -3.27
CA TRP A 45 2.27 -13.37 -4.15
C TRP A 45 3.49 -14.08 -4.75
N ARG A 46 4.22 -14.86 -3.95
CA ARG A 46 5.39 -15.65 -4.38
C ARG A 46 5.01 -16.85 -5.24
N GLU A 47 3.92 -17.55 -4.92
CA GLU A 47 3.41 -18.68 -5.72
C GLU A 47 3.11 -18.29 -7.17
N LYS A 48 2.82 -17.00 -7.41
CA LYS A 48 2.62 -16.42 -8.74
C LYS A 48 3.94 -16.03 -9.44
N GLY A 49 5.08 -16.41 -8.89
CA GLY A 49 6.41 -16.12 -9.43
C GLY A 49 6.94 -14.72 -9.13
N ASN A 50 6.32 -13.97 -8.21
CA ASN A 50 6.81 -12.63 -7.87
C ASN A 50 7.83 -12.69 -6.73
N GLU A 51 9.04 -12.23 -6.98
CA GLU A 51 10.08 -12.16 -5.96
C GLU A 51 9.83 -10.99 -5.00
N THR A 52 9.78 -11.30 -3.71
CA THR A 52 9.73 -10.28 -2.65
C THR A 52 10.30 -10.84 -1.35
N TRP A 53 11.04 -9.98 -0.67
CA TRP A 53 11.52 -10.21 0.69
C TRP A 53 10.64 -9.53 1.75
N GLU A 54 9.72 -8.67 1.31
CA GLU A 54 8.81 -7.90 2.15
C GLU A 54 7.53 -8.68 2.44
N LEU A 55 6.94 -8.44 3.62
CA LEU A 55 5.54 -8.81 3.84
C LEU A 55 4.65 -7.97 2.93
N VAL A 56 3.77 -8.67 2.21
CA VAL A 56 2.80 -8.09 1.27
C VAL A 56 1.40 -8.29 1.83
N TYR A 57 0.64 -7.20 1.89
CA TYR A 57 -0.76 -7.22 2.27
C TYR A 57 -1.64 -6.81 1.10
N VAL A 58 -2.88 -7.27 1.11
CA VAL A 58 -3.92 -6.78 0.23
C VAL A 58 -5.05 -6.18 1.05
N MET A 59 -5.66 -5.13 0.52
CA MET A 59 -6.89 -4.53 1.02
C MET A 59 -7.87 -4.42 -0.16
N LYS A 60 -9.10 -4.89 0.04
CA LYS A 60 -10.17 -4.75 -0.97
C LYS A 60 -10.63 -3.30 -1.05
N THR A 61 -11.05 -2.87 -2.24
CA THR A 61 -11.81 -1.64 -2.41
C THR A 61 -13.29 -1.96 -2.57
N ASP A 62 -14.14 -0.94 -2.55
CA ASP A 62 -15.57 -1.11 -2.87
C ASP A 62 -15.81 -1.62 -4.30
N ASN A 63 -14.86 -1.37 -5.21
CA ASN A 63 -14.87 -1.96 -6.53
C ASN A 63 -14.24 -3.36 -6.45
N PRO A 64 -15.01 -4.46 -6.64
CA PRO A 64 -14.49 -5.82 -6.49
C PRO A 64 -13.42 -6.20 -7.51
N ALA A 65 -13.31 -5.44 -8.60
CA ALA A 65 -12.25 -5.61 -9.59
C ALA A 65 -10.93 -4.96 -9.16
N VAL A 66 -10.92 -4.07 -8.16
CA VAL A 66 -9.75 -3.29 -7.75
C VAL A 66 -9.35 -3.59 -6.31
N ASP A 67 -8.08 -3.90 -6.12
CA ASP A 67 -7.45 -4.14 -4.83
C ASP A 67 -6.28 -3.18 -4.60
N LEU A 68 -5.95 -2.91 -3.33
CA LEU A 68 -4.72 -2.23 -2.94
C LEU A 68 -3.72 -3.26 -2.40
N ILE A 69 -2.51 -3.26 -2.95
CA ILE A 69 -1.38 -4.07 -2.51
C ILE A 69 -0.43 -3.17 -1.73
N ILE A 70 0.00 -3.65 -0.57
CA ILE A 70 0.82 -2.89 0.38
C ILE A 70 2.09 -3.69 0.68
N PHE A 71 3.23 -3.14 0.27
CA PHE A 71 4.56 -3.68 0.59
C PHE A 71 5.12 -2.94 1.80
N THR A 72 5.49 -3.66 2.85
CA THR A 72 5.65 -3.07 4.18
C THR A 72 7.09 -2.73 4.59
N SER A 73 8.10 -3.05 3.75
CA SER A 73 9.53 -3.06 4.14
C SER A 73 9.87 -3.91 5.37
N ILE A 74 8.94 -4.74 5.85
CA ILE A 74 9.19 -5.71 6.92
C ILE A 74 9.71 -6.99 6.27
N TYR A 75 10.88 -7.43 6.71
CA TYR A 75 11.48 -8.66 6.19
C TYR A 75 10.69 -9.86 6.71
N GLU A 76 10.22 -10.72 5.81
CA GLU A 76 9.34 -11.83 6.17
C GLU A 76 10.01 -12.82 7.14
N LYS A 77 11.32 -13.09 6.96
CA LYS A 77 12.07 -14.04 7.79
C LYS A 77 12.26 -13.58 9.23
N THR A 78 12.49 -12.28 9.46
CA THR A 78 12.79 -11.73 10.78
C THR A 78 11.59 -11.04 11.41
N ARG A 79 10.54 -10.76 10.63
CA ARG A 79 9.36 -9.95 11.01
C ARG A 79 9.72 -8.56 11.49
N GLU A 80 10.89 -8.06 11.05
CA GLU A 80 11.43 -6.76 11.40
C GLU A 80 11.95 -6.03 10.15
N SER A 81 11.95 -4.71 10.22
CA SER A 81 12.59 -3.84 9.23
C SER A 81 14.12 -3.93 9.25
N ARG A 82 14.78 -3.85 8.09
CA ARG A 82 16.25 -3.96 7.97
C ARG A 82 16.99 -2.69 8.40
N ASP A 83 16.52 -1.51 7.99
CA ASP A 83 17.26 -0.26 8.18
C ASP A 83 16.36 0.94 8.43
N LYS A 84 16.58 1.62 9.57
CA LYS A 84 15.72 2.70 10.08
C LYS A 84 15.50 3.86 9.10
N ASN A 85 16.39 4.05 8.13
CA ASN A 85 16.39 5.20 7.21
C ASN A 85 16.02 4.84 5.75
N GLU A 86 15.98 3.56 5.37
CA GLU A 86 15.69 3.13 3.99
C GLU A 86 14.33 2.41 3.84
N ASP A 87 13.67 2.09 4.96
CA ASP A 87 12.37 1.43 4.95
C ASP A 87 11.29 2.32 4.31
N ARG A 88 10.48 1.71 3.44
CA ARG A 88 9.43 2.38 2.68
C ARG A 88 8.20 1.51 2.51
N VAL A 89 7.03 2.08 2.79
CA VAL A 89 5.78 1.41 2.46
C VAL A 89 5.40 1.76 1.03
N ARG A 90 5.17 0.76 0.19
CA ARG A 90 4.75 0.95 -1.21
C ARG A 90 3.31 0.53 -1.37
N LEU A 91 2.50 1.41 -1.96
CA LEU A 91 1.13 1.13 -2.34
C LEU A 91 1.03 0.93 -3.84
N VAL A 92 0.40 -0.16 -4.25
CA VAL A 92 0.12 -0.49 -5.65
C VAL A 92 -1.36 -0.78 -5.78
N MET A 93 -2.02 -0.17 -6.76
CA MET A 93 -3.38 -0.53 -7.14
C MET A 93 -3.31 -1.71 -8.10
N ARG A 94 -4.06 -2.77 -7.84
CA ARG A 94 -4.18 -3.93 -8.72
C ARG A 94 -5.59 -4.02 -9.25
N TRP A 95 -5.75 -3.90 -10.56
CA TRP A 95 -7.02 -4.11 -11.24
C TRP A 95 -7.05 -5.49 -11.89
N LYS A 96 -8.03 -6.31 -11.53
CA LYS A 96 -8.39 -7.55 -12.22
C LYS A 96 -9.31 -7.25 -13.41
N ILE A 97 -8.83 -7.49 -14.62
CA ILE A 97 -9.60 -7.35 -15.86
C ILE A 97 -9.65 -8.71 -16.53
N GLN A 98 -10.84 -9.32 -16.56
CA GLN A 98 -11.05 -10.69 -17.06
C GLN A 98 -10.08 -11.70 -16.40
N LYS A 99 -9.10 -12.21 -17.16
CA LYS A 99 -8.06 -13.17 -16.73
C LYS A 99 -6.70 -12.53 -16.45
N LYS A 100 -6.56 -11.21 -16.59
CA LYS A 100 -5.30 -10.48 -16.44
C LYS A 100 -5.35 -9.53 -15.23
N TYR A 101 -4.18 -9.22 -14.70
CA TYR A 101 -3.99 -8.21 -13.67
C TYR A 101 -3.19 -7.04 -14.26
N MET A 102 -3.68 -5.82 -14.03
CA MET A 102 -2.94 -4.60 -14.28
C MET A 102 -2.56 -3.95 -12.96
N PHE A 103 -1.39 -3.33 -12.93
CA PHE A 103 -0.83 -2.71 -11.74
C PHE A 103 -0.61 -1.23 -12.00
N GLY A 104 -1.17 -0.38 -11.15
CA GLY A 104 -0.92 1.05 -11.13
C GLY A 104 -0.16 1.43 -9.87
N HIS A 105 0.99 2.07 -10.02
CA HIS A 105 1.77 2.51 -8.87
C HIS A 105 1.08 3.70 -8.20
N LEU A 106 0.69 3.58 -6.93
CA LEU A 106 -0.06 4.65 -6.24
C LEU A 106 0.90 5.65 -5.62
N LYS A 107 1.63 5.24 -4.57
CA LYS A 107 2.59 6.08 -3.85
C LYS A 107 3.62 5.23 -3.11
N ARG A 108 4.80 5.82 -2.90
CA ARG A 108 5.82 5.34 -1.97
C ARG A 108 5.85 6.29 -0.77
N HIS A 109 5.94 5.72 0.42
CA HIS A 109 6.05 6.49 1.65
C HIS A 109 7.29 6.04 2.42
N ASN A 110 8.28 6.93 2.48
CA ASN A 110 9.45 6.73 3.33
C ASN A 110 9.02 6.73 4.80
N ARG A 111 9.72 5.95 5.61
CA ARG A 111 9.50 5.85 7.04
C ARG A 111 9.93 7.14 7.75
N THR A 112 9.03 8.12 7.73
CA THR A 112 9.10 9.40 8.44
C THR A 112 8.14 9.39 9.63
N GLU A 113 8.20 10.40 10.51
CA GLU A 113 7.25 10.56 11.61
C GLU A 113 5.78 10.53 11.17
N ASN A 114 5.51 10.83 9.91
CA ASN A 114 4.17 10.90 9.33
C ASN A 114 3.80 9.70 8.44
N LEU A 115 4.56 8.58 8.47
CA LEU A 115 4.35 7.42 7.59
C LEU A 115 2.88 6.96 7.57
N PHE A 116 2.32 6.60 8.73
CA PHE A 116 0.95 6.06 8.81
C PHE A 116 -0.12 7.11 8.51
N LYS A 117 0.13 8.38 8.85
CA LYS A 117 -0.75 9.49 8.48
C LYS A 117 -0.84 9.63 6.95
N ASN A 118 0.31 9.62 6.27
CA ASN A 118 0.43 9.73 4.82
C ASN A 118 -0.12 8.50 4.11
N LEU A 119 0.25 7.31 4.58
CA LEU A 119 -0.28 6.02 4.13
C LEU A 119 -1.81 5.99 4.20
N GLY A 120 -2.39 6.41 5.33
CA GLY A 120 -3.84 6.47 5.48
C GLY A 120 -4.51 7.45 4.51
N ASN A 121 -3.89 8.61 4.23
CA ASN A 121 -4.42 9.54 3.24
C ASN A 121 -4.39 8.94 1.83
N SER A 122 -3.30 8.27 1.46
CA SER A 122 -3.18 7.60 0.16
C SER A 122 -4.18 6.45 0.00
N ILE A 123 -4.45 5.70 1.07
CA ILE A 123 -5.47 4.64 1.04
C ILE A 123 -6.86 5.25 0.83
N VAL A 124 -7.22 6.31 1.57
CA VAL A 124 -8.50 7.02 1.38
C VAL A 124 -8.63 7.55 -0.04
N GLU A 125 -7.57 8.16 -0.57
CA GLU A 125 -7.52 8.67 -1.94
C GLU A 125 -7.72 7.55 -2.96
N ALA A 126 -7.01 6.42 -2.80
CA ALA A 126 -7.12 5.27 -3.68
C ALA A 126 -8.52 4.64 -3.64
N GLN A 127 -9.13 4.54 -2.46
CA GLN A 127 -10.51 4.07 -2.28
C GLN A 127 -11.51 4.99 -2.99
N ARG A 128 -11.39 6.31 -2.83
CA ARG A 128 -12.22 7.29 -3.54
C ARG A 128 -12.05 7.21 -5.05
N ARG A 129 -10.82 7.02 -5.53
CA ARG A 129 -10.54 6.82 -6.96
C ARG A 129 -11.23 5.56 -7.46
N ALA A 130 -11.05 4.42 -6.79
CA ALA A 130 -11.67 3.15 -7.17
C ALA A 130 -13.21 3.19 -7.22
N ILE A 131 -13.85 4.05 -6.40
CA ILE A 131 -15.31 4.26 -6.38
C ILE A 131 -15.76 5.25 -7.47
N SER A 132 -15.10 6.40 -7.58
CA SER A 132 -15.63 7.57 -8.30
C SER A 132 -15.41 7.53 -9.80
N ARG A 133 -14.38 6.82 -10.25
CA ARG A 133 -13.97 6.75 -11.65
C ARG A 133 -13.38 5.38 -11.84
N LEU A 134 -13.69 4.72 -12.95
CA LEU A 134 -12.71 4.07 -13.80
C LEU A 134 -13.46 3.30 -14.88
N ASP A 135 -13.61 3.95 -16.03
CA ASP A 135 -13.52 3.24 -17.30
C ASP A 135 -12.05 2.81 -17.48
N TYR A 136 -11.83 1.66 -18.10
CA TYR A 136 -10.52 1.04 -18.32
C TYR A 136 -9.50 2.02 -18.92
N CYS A 137 -9.95 2.81 -19.90
CA CYS A 137 -9.12 3.79 -20.61
C CYS A 137 -8.52 4.86 -19.67
N GLN A 138 -9.29 5.29 -18.67
CA GLN A 138 -8.86 6.31 -17.71
C GLN A 138 -7.76 5.78 -16.76
N PHE A 139 -7.79 4.49 -16.43
CA PHE A 139 -6.74 3.88 -15.60
C PHE A 139 -5.46 3.69 -16.39
N GLU A 140 -5.55 3.24 -17.65
CA GLU A 140 -4.38 3.12 -18.51
C GLU A 140 -3.67 4.47 -18.66
N ASP A 141 -4.41 5.54 -18.90
CA ASP A 141 -3.89 6.91 -18.94
C ASP A 141 -3.25 7.34 -17.61
N ASP A 142 -3.88 7.02 -16.48
CA ASP A 142 -3.37 7.38 -15.15
C ASP A 142 -2.09 6.60 -14.81
N VAL A 143 -1.99 5.33 -15.19
CA VAL A 143 -0.77 4.52 -15.06
C VAL A 143 0.35 5.13 -15.88
N GLN A 144 0.11 5.45 -17.15
CA GLN A 144 1.10 6.08 -18.03
C GLN A 144 1.57 7.44 -17.50
N LYS A 145 0.66 8.25 -16.93
CA LYS A 145 1.03 9.54 -16.31
C LYS A 145 1.88 9.37 -15.07
N LEU A 146 1.59 8.37 -14.23
CA LEU A 146 2.35 8.12 -13.00
C LEU A 146 3.76 7.58 -13.29
N GLU A 147 3.92 6.79 -14.34
CA GLU A 147 5.25 6.38 -14.83
C GLU A 147 6.07 7.58 -15.32
N ARG A 148 5.45 8.53 -16.04
CA ARG A 148 6.12 9.76 -16.49
C ARG A 148 6.55 10.66 -15.32
N VAL A 149 5.68 10.88 -14.34
CA VAL A 149 6.02 11.69 -13.16
C VAL A 149 7.14 11.04 -12.33
N SER A 150 7.15 9.72 -12.21
CA SER A 150 8.22 9.03 -11.48
C SER A 150 9.58 9.13 -12.17
N LEU A 151 9.61 9.27 -13.51
CA LEU A 151 10.85 9.47 -14.28
C LEU A 151 11.37 10.92 -14.20
N GLU A 152 10.48 11.88 -13.99
CA GLU A 152 10.84 13.31 -13.89
C GLU A 152 11.34 13.71 -12.49
N THR A 153 11.01 12.94 -11.45
CA THR A 153 11.44 13.20 -10.06
C THR A 153 12.75 12.51 -9.65
N ASP A 154 13.36 11.72 -10.54
CA ASP A 154 14.63 11.02 -10.31
C ASP A 154 15.84 11.71 -11.01
N ILE A 155 15.74 13.02 -11.31
CA ILE A 155 16.83 13.88 -11.84
C ILE A 155 17.25 14.92 -10.82
#